data_AF-A0A258QLD8-F1
#
_entry.id   AF-A0A258QLD8-F1
#
_cell.length_a   1.000
_cell.length_b   1.000
_cell.length_c   1.000
_cell.angle_alpha   90.00
_cell.angle_beta   90.00
_cell.angle_gamma   90.00
#
_symmetry.space_group_name_H-M   'P 1'
#
loop_
_entity.id
_entity.type
_entity.pdbx_description
1 polymer ?
#
loop_
_entity_poly.entity_id
_entity_poly.type
_entity_poly.pdbx_seq_one_letter_code
_entity_poly.pdbx_strand_id
1 'polypeptide(L)'
;MSESDLDVKQGKKQSPSLKARALRLLSMREYSRKGLEAKLTESAAKAFKNSPELPEGEDIPVAKPLSIQIEEVLDDFEARGWLSDQRFAQSLVRRRSERFGARKIQD
;
A
#
# COMPACT_ATOMS: atom_id res chain seq x y z
N MET A 1 38.11 16.52 -23.90
CA MET A 1 37.08 15.47 -23.76
C MET A 1 36.04 15.97 -22.77
N SER A 2 34.77 16.03 -23.17
CA SER A 2 33.67 16.49 -22.33
C SER A 2 33.02 15.28 -21.64
N GLU A 3 33.03 15.23 -20.32
CA GLU A 3 32.28 14.23 -19.54
C GLU A 3 31.11 14.92 -18.83
N SER A 4 29.98 14.90 -19.53
CA SER A 4 28.62 14.63 -19.04
C SER A 4 28.14 15.28 -17.74
N ASP A 5 27.38 16.37 -17.93
CA ASP A 5 26.28 16.82 -17.08
C ASP A 5 25.34 15.67 -16.68
N LEU A 6 25.28 15.37 -15.38
CA LEU A 6 24.23 14.53 -14.79
C LEU A 6 23.00 15.41 -14.53
N ASP A 7 22.15 15.56 -15.54
CA ASP A 7 20.84 16.23 -15.46
C ASP A 7 19.84 15.36 -14.67
N VAL A 8 19.88 15.46 -13.33
CA VAL A 8 18.88 14.84 -12.45
C VAL A 8 17.59 15.65 -12.52
N LYS A 9 16.75 15.37 -13.52
CA LYS A 9 15.40 15.93 -13.62
C LYS A 9 14.55 15.48 -12.43
N GLN A 10 14.45 16.34 -11.41
CA GLN A 10 13.52 16.18 -10.31
C GLN A 10 12.08 16.36 -10.81
N GLY A 11 11.45 15.25 -11.20
CA GLY A 11 10.03 15.23 -11.56
C GLY A 11 9.16 15.71 -10.40
N LYS A 12 8.17 16.57 -10.69
CA LYS A 12 7.15 17.07 -9.75
C LYS A 12 6.74 15.96 -8.78
N LYS A 13 6.95 16.17 -7.47
CA LYS A 13 6.57 15.24 -6.40
C LYS A 13 5.05 15.13 -6.30
N GLN A 14 4.43 14.48 -7.28
CA GLN A 14 3.05 14.03 -7.26
C GLN A 14 2.91 13.14 -6.02
N SER A 15 1.96 13.45 -5.15
CA SER A 15 1.62 12.62 -4.01
C SER A 15 1.50 11.16 -4.49
N PRO A 16 2.23 10.21 -3.91
CA PRO A 16 2.33 8.87 -4.47
C PRO A 16 0.94 8.25 -4.61
N SER A 17 0.65 7.61 -5.75
CA SER A 17 -0.63 6.96 -6.02
C SER A 17 -0.93 5.83 -5.03
N LEU A 18 -2.19 5.39 -4.94
CA LEU A 18 -2.58 4.26 -4.09
C LEU A 18 -1.73 3.01 -4.37
N LYS A 19 -1.53 2.67 -5.65
CA LYS A 19 -0.66 1.56 -6.07
C LYS A 19 0.79 1.74 -5.63
N ALA A 20 1.37 2.93 -5.81
CA ALA A 20 2.75 3.20 -5.40
C ALA A 20 2.94 3.08 -3.88
N ARG A 21 1.95 3.53 -3.09
CA ARG A 21 1.94 3.35 -1.64
C ARG A 21 1.84 1.88 -1.25
N ALA A 22 0.94 1.13 -1.89
CA ALA A 22 0.77 -0.29 -1.64
C ALA A 22 2.06 -1.07 -1.95
N LEU A 23 2.71 -0.80 -3.08
CA LEU A 23 4.01 -1.37 -3.45
C LEU A 23 5.08 -1.05 -2.40
N ARG A 24 5.16 0.20 -1.95
CA ARG A 24 6.11 0.61 -0.91
C ARG A 24 5.90 -0.16 0.39
N LEU A 25 4.64 -0.42 0.77
CA LEU A 25 4.33 -1.23 1.93
C LEU A 25 4.82 -2.67 1.73
N LEU A 26 4.39 -3.34 0.65
CA LEU A 26 4.77 -4.73 0.37
C LEU A 26 6.29 -4.94 0.25
N SER A 27 7.03 -3.94 -0.24
CA SER A 27 8.49 -3.98 -0.28
C SER A 27 9.14 -4.09 1.11
N MET A 28 8.46 -3.64 2.17
CA MET A 28 9.04 -3.61 3.52
C MET A 28 8.72 -4.86 4.34
N ARG A 29 7.56 -5.47 4.12
CA ARG A 29 7.12 -6.68 4.83
C ARG A 29 5.95 -7.33 4.10
N GLU A 30 5.72 -8.60 4.39
CA GLU A 30 4.48 -9.30 4.05
C GLU A 30 3.30 -8.66 4.81
N TYR A 31 2.19 -8.41 4.12
CA TYR A 31 0.91 -7.98 4.69
C TYR A 31 -0.18 -8.98 4.34
N SER A 32 -1.20 -9.07 5.19
CA SER A 32 -2.49 -9.65 4.79
C SER A 32 -3.30 -8.66 3.97
N ARG A 33 -4.30 -9.15 3.23
CA ARG A 33 -5.26 -8.33 2.48
C ARG A 33 -5.86 -7.22 3.36
N LYS A 34 -6.45 -7.62 4.49
CA LYS A 34 -7.05 -6.70 5.47
C LYS A 34 -6.02 -5.73 6.07
N GLY A 35 -4.79 -6.19 6.31
CA GLY A 35 -3.72 -5.36 6.85
C GLY A 35 -3.26 -4.28 5.87
N LEU A 36 -3.18 -4.62 4.58
CA LEU A 36 -2.82 -3.68 3.52
C LEU A 36 -3.96 -2.67 3.27
N GLU A 37 -5.20 -3.14 3.24
CA GLU A 37 -6.41 -2.31 3.14
C GLU A 37 -6.46 -1.21 4.22
N ALA A 38 -6.33 -1.61 5.50
CA ALA A 38 -6.35 -0.67 6.62
C ALA A 38 -5.25 0.40 6.50
N LYS A 39 -4.05 0.01 6.02
CA LYS A 39 -2.94 0.93 5.80
C LYS A 39 -3.20 1.91 4.66
N LEU A 40 -3.83 1.45 3.58
CA LEU A 40 -4.19 2.30 2.45
C LEU A 40 -5.27 3.31 2.85
N THR A 41 -6.34 2.88 3.54
CA THR A 41 -7.39 3.74 4.07
C THR A 41 -6.83 4.80 5.02
N GLU A 42 -5.96 4.41 5.96
CA GLU A 42 -5.30 5.33 6.89
C GLU A 42 -4.44 6.36 6.14
N SER A 43 -3.68 5.91 5.12
CA SER A 43 -2.82 6.80 4.32
C SER A 43 -3.61 7.77 3.44
N ALA A 44 -4.76 7.34 2.94
CA ALA A 44 -5.65 8.16 2.15
C ALA A 44 -6.35 9.21 3.03
N ALA A 45 -6.88 8.80 4.19
CA ALA A 45 -7.46 9.72 5.17
C ALA A 45 -6.46 10.80 5.64
N LYS A 46 -5.18 10.44 5.80
CA LYS A 46 -4.10 11.39 6.10
C LYS A 46 -3.84 12.38 4.96
N ALA A 47 -3.97 11.94 3.70
CA ALA A 47 -3.83 12.82 2.55
C ALA A 47 -4.96 13.87 2.50
N PHE A 48 -6.21 13.46 2.77
CA PHE A 48 -7.34 14.40 2.83
C PHE A 48 -7.21 15.43 3.96
N LYS A 49 -6.68 15.04 5.12
CA LYS A 49 -6.43 15.98 6.25
C LYS A 49 -5.39 17.07 5.94
N ASN A 50 -4.52 16.84 4.96
CA ASN A 50 -3.40 17.74 4.65
C ASN A 50 -3.68 18.71 3.49
N SER A 51 -4.88 18.68 2.89
CA SER A 51 -5.32 19.63 1.85
C SER A 51 -6.66 20.24 2.25
N PRO A 52 -6.66 21.39 2.95
CA PRO A 52 -7.89 22.01 3.41
C PRO A 52 -8.40 23.04 2.38
N GLU A 53 -8.76 22.63 1.17
CA GLU A 53 -9.53 23.51 0.26
C GLU A 53 -10.56 22.68 -0.51
N LEU A 54 -11.83 22.81 -0.10
CA LEU A 54 -13.00 22.29 -0.81
C LEU A 54 -13.54 23.42 -1.70
N PRO A 55 -13.50 23.30 -3.04
CA PRO A 55 -14.45 24.01 -3.88
C PRO A 55 -15.79 23.28 -3.79
N GLU A 56 -16.80 23.96 -3.26
CA GLU A 56 -18.19 23.52 -3.37
C GLU A 56 -18.69 23.73 -4.80
N GLY A 57 -19.44 22.75 -5.29
CA GLY A 57 -20.18 22.83 -6.54
C GLY A 57 -19.35 22.37 -7.73
N GLU A 58 -19.63 21.15 -8.20
CA GLU A 58 -19.85 20.86 -9.62
C GLU A 58 -20.31 19.40 -9.69
N ASP A 59 -21.33 19.11 -10.49
CA ASP A 59 -21.88 17.78 -10.73
C ASP A 59 -20.77 16.74 -11.01
N ILE A 60 -20.50 15.89 -10.01
CA ILE A 60 -19.46 14.87 -10.08
C ILE A 60 -20.07 13.61 -10.70
N PRO A 61 -19.64 13.16 -11.89
CA PRO A 61 -19.96 11.80 -12.35
C PRO A 61 -19.27 10.84 -11.40
N VAL A 62 -20.05 10.27 -10.46
CA VAL A 62 -19.71 9.28 -9.42
C VAL A 62 -18.24 8.87 -9.46
N ALA A 63 -17.38 9.72 -8.90
CA ALA A 63 -15.97 9.39 -8.76
C ALA A 63 -15.92 8.13 -7.90
N LYS A 64 -15.42 7.03 -8.49
CA LYS A 64 -15.43 5.70 -7.89
C LYS A 64 -15.04 5.78 -6.41
N PRO A 65 -15.88 5.31 -5.47
CA PRO A 65 -15.61 5.48 -4.05
C PRO A 65 -14.24 4.88 -3.71
N LEU A 66 -13.53 5.54 -2.80
CA LEU A 66 -12.16 5.18 -2.45
C LEU A 66 -12.02 3.71 -2.02
N SER A 67 -13.04 3.15 -1.35
CA SER A 67 -13.09 1.74 -0.98
C SER A 67 -12.94 0.82 -2.18
N ILE A 68 -13.72 1.05 -3.25
CA ILE A 68 -13.66 0.26 -4.49
C ILE A 68 -12.28 0.42 -5.16
N GLN A 69 -11.71 1.63 -5.15
CA GLN A 69 -10.35 1.83 -5.68
C GLN A 69 -9.30 1.04 -4.89
N ILE A 70 -9.44 0.92 -3.58
CA ILE A 70 -8.54 0.11 -2.74
C ILE A 70 -8.74 -1.37 -3.06
N GLU A 71 -9.99 -1.85 -3.14
CA GLU A 71 -10.31 -3.24 -3.49
C GLU A 71 -9.69 -3.65 -4.83
N GLU A 72 -9.83 -2.82 -5.87
CA GLU A 72 -9.23 -3.11 -7.19
C GLU A 72 -7.70 -3.20 -7.14
N VAL A 73 -7.05 -2.39 -6.31
CA VAL A 73 -5.59 -2.48 -6.11
C VAL A 73 -5.21 -3.76 -5.38
N LEU A 74 -5.99 -4.16 -4.37
CA LEU A 74 -5.76 -5.41 -3.63
C LEU A 74 -5.95 -6.62 -4.55
N ASP A 75 -7.00 -6.63 -5.37
CA ASP A 75 -7.27 -7.70 -6.33
C ASP A 75 -6.17 -7.79 -7.41
N ASP A 76 -5.71 -6.66 -7.96
CA ASP A 76 -4.58 -6.62 -8.91
C ASP A 76 -3.29 -7.18 -8.25
N PHE A 77 -3.10 -6.96 -6.96
CA PHE A 77 -1.91 -7.42 -6.24
C PHE A 77 -1.97 -8.90 -5.85
N GLU A 78 -3.16 -9.41 -5.51
CA GLU A 78 -3.39 -10.84 -5.34
C GLU A 78 -3.24 -11.59 -6.66
N ALA A 79 -3.82 -11.07 -7.74
CA ALA A 79 -3.70 -11.65 -9.09
C ALA A 79 -2.24 -11.73 -9.57
N ARG A 80 -1.41 -10.74 -9.20
CA ARG A 80 0.04 -10.73 -9.46
C ARG A 80 0.86 -11.58 -8.48
N GLY A 81 0.24 -12.14 -7.44
CA GLY A 81 0.91 -12.89 -6.39
C GLY A 81 1.81 -12.05 -5.48
N TRP A 82 1.67 -10.72 -5.50
CA TRP A 82 2.40 -9.80 -4.61
C TRP A 82 1.79 -9.73 -3.21
N LEU A 83 0.50 -10.04 -3.10
CA LEU A 83 -0.23 -10.12 -1.84
C LEU A 83 -0.72 -11.56 -1.63
N SER A 84 -0.45 -12.13 -0.44
CA SER A 84 -0.91 -13.48 -0.09
C SER A 84 -1.06 -13.63 1.42
N ASP A 85 -2.28 -13.89 1.87
CA ASP A 85 -2.57 -14.16 3.28
C ASP A 85 -1.84 -15.41 3.80
N GLN A 86 -1.62 -16.41 2.94
CA GLN A 86 -0.86 -17.60 3.30
C GLN A 86 0.61 -17.27 3.61
N ARG A 87 1.27 -16.44 2.78
CA ARG A 87 2.66 -16.01 3.02
C ARG A 87 2.76 -15.17 4.30
N PHE A 88 1.77 -14.33 4.54
CA PHE A 88 1.67 -13.56 5.78
C PHE A 88 1.57 -14.46 7.02
N ALA A 89 0.68 -15.46 7.00
CA ALA A 89 0.54 -16.43 8.08
C ALA A 89 1.85 -17.19 8.33
N GLN A 90 2.52 -17.69 7.28
CA GLN A 90 3.81 -18.37 7.40
C GLN A 90 4.89 -17.46 8.01
N SER A 91 4.94 -16.18 7.63
CA SER A 91 5.85 -15.20 8.22
C SER A 91 5.57 -14.98 9.72
N LEU A 92 4.30 -15.01 10.15
CA LEU A 92 3.95 -14.93 11.57
C LEU A 92 4.38 -16.20 12.33
N VAL A 93 4.14 -17.38 11.76
CA VAL A 93 4.60 -18.66 12.32
C VAL A 93 6.11 -18.63 12.54
N ARG A 94 6.89 -18.28 11.52
CA ARG A 94 8.36 -18.23 11.61
C ARG A 94 8.84 -17.29 12.73
N ARG A 95 8.30 -16.08 12.80
CA ARG A 95 8.63 -15.11 13.88
C ARG A 95 8.22 -15.63 15.25
N ARG A 96 7.09 -16.33 15.36
CA ARG A 96 6.60 -16.86 16.64
C ARG A 96 7.40 -18.08 17.08
N SER A 97 7.86 -18.92 16.14
CA SER A 97 8.71 -20.08 16.45
C SER A 97 10.08 -19.67 16.99
N GLU A 98 10.64 -18.55 16.52
CA GLU A 98 11.91 -18.01 17.03
C GLU A 98 11.84 -17.60 18.52
N ARG A 99 10.66 -17.14 18.99
CA ARG A 99 10.48 -16.70 20.38
C ARG A 99 9.99 -17.78 21.34
N PHE A 100 9.22 -18.76 20.87
CA PHE A 100 8.51 -19.69 21.75
C PHE A 100 8.91 -21.17 21.57
N GLY A 101 9.87 -21.46 20.67
CA GLY A 101 10.16 -22.82 20.23
C GLY A 101 8.96 -23.44 19.50
N ALA A 102 9.18 -24.51 18.75
CA ALA A 102 8.20 -25.14 17.84
C ALA A 102 6.90 -25.70 18.51
N ARG A 103 6.66 -25.42 19.80
CA ARG A 103 5.68 -26.14 20.63
C ARG A 103 4.33 -25.43 20.80
N LYS A 104 4.10 -24.27 20.16
CA LYS A 104 2.87 -23.47 20.41
C LYS A 104 2.41 -22.60 19.24
N ILE A 105 2.25 -23.18 18.05
CA ILE A 105 1.72 -22.46 16.87
C ILE A 105 0.41 -23.07 16.31
N GLN A 106 -0.06 -24.18 16.87
CA GLN A 106 -1.41 -24.70 16.65
C GLN A 106 -2.06 -24.98 18.00
N ASP A 107 -2.68 -23.96 18.58
CA ASP A 107 -3.78 -24.09 19.55
C ASP A 107 -4.65 -22.84 19.41
#